data_AF-A0A285BV31-F1
#
_entry.id   AF-A0A285BV31-F1
#
_cell.length_a   1.000
_cell.length_b   1.000
_cell.length_c   1.000
_cell.angle_alpha   90.00
_cell.angle_beta   90.00
_cell.angle_gamma   90.00
#
_symmetry.space_group_name_H-M   'P 1'
#
loop_
_entity.id
_entity.type
_entity.pdbx_description
1 polymer ?
#
loop_
_entity_poly.entity_id
_entity_poly.type
_entity_poly.pdbx_seq_one_letter_code
_entity_poly.pdbx_strand_id
1 'polypeptide(L)'
;MSLKKSINEFGDHLGDKESLLEKNYPRIAEIIQLHWGYKEIYQYINKLLVVDKNRDRQGFPVQVLQEIYKLQEIHEKLFPNLKALSKG
;
A
#
# COMPACT_ATOMS: atom_id res chain seq x y z
N MET A 1 8.24 7.09 10.59
CA MET A 1 9.22 7.14 9.49
C MET A 1 8.43 7.15 8.19
N SER A 2 8.98 7.66 7.08
CA SER A 2 8.27 7.61 5.78
C SER A 2 8.36 6.21 5.16
N LEU A 3 7.30 5.73 4.49
CA LEU A 3 7.29 4.51 3.67
C LEU A 3 8.49 4.47 2.72
N LYS A 4 8.79 5.59 2.05
CA LYS A 4 9.96 5.71 1.17
C LYS A 4 11.30 5.35 1.85
N LYS A 5 11.41 5.58 3.16
CA LYS A 5 12.62 5.28 3.96
C LYS A 5 12.55 3.91 4.63
N SER A 6 11.35 3.44 4.93
CA SER A 6 11.13 2.17 5.62
C SER A 6 11.13 0.97 4.66
N ILE A 7 10.87 1.20 3.37
CA ILE A 7 10.75 0.16 2.33
C ILE A 7 11.65 0.57 1.17
N ASN A 8 12.83 -0.06 1.07
CA ASN A 8 13.86 0.32 0.11
C ASN A 8 13.36 0.22 -1.33
N GLU A 9 12.67 -0.86 -1.68
CA GLU A 9 12.17 -1.11 -3.04
C GLU A 9 11.11 -0.07 -3.46
N PHE A 10 10.38 0.48 -2.50
CA PHE A 10 9.41 1.55 -2.75
C PHE A 10 10.14 2.90 -2.89
N GLY A 11 11.18 3.11 -2.09
CA GLY A 11 12.12 4.22 -2.25
C GLY A 11 12.76 4.25 -3.64
N ASP A 12 13.31 3.13 -4.08
CA ASP A 12 13.95 2.94 -5.37
C ASP A 12 12.95 3.16 -6.52
N HIS A 13 11.70 2.70 -6.37
CA HIS A 13 10.66 2.93 -7.37
C HIS A 13 10.31 4.42 -7.52
N LEU A 14 10.23 5.15 -6.42
CA LEU A 14 9.92 6.58 -6.44
C LEU A 14 11.11 7.44 -6.90
N GLY A 15 12.34 6.98 -6.67
CA GLY A 15 13.56 7.73 -6.96
C GLY A 15 13.53 9.07 -6.21
N ASP A 16 13.67 10.18 -6.93
CA ASP A 16 13.63 11.53 -6.34
C ASP A 16 12.22 12.04 -6.05
N LYS A 17 11.17 11.35 -6.52
CA LYS A 17 9.78 11.80 -6.34
C LYS A 17 9.32 11.65 -4.90
N GLU A 18 8.39 12.53 -4.49
CA GLU A 18 7.63 12.38 -3.25
C GLU A 18 6.54 11.33 -3.43
N SER A 19 6.23 10.56 -2.38
CA SER A 19 5.06 9.69 -2.36
C SER A 19 3.80 10.53 -2.17
N LEU A 20 2.88 10.46 -3.14
CA LEU A 20 1.58 11.10 -3.05
C LEU A 20 0.67 10.39 -2.06
N LEU A 21 0.87 9.09 -1.83
CA LEU A 21 0.21 8.35 -0.78
C LEU A 21 0.60 8.88 0.60
N GLU A 22 1.90 9.03 0.88
CA GLU A 22 2.37 9.55 2.16
C GLU A 22 1.96 11.00 2.38
N LYS A 23 2.06 11.82 1.34
CA LYS A 23 1.76 13.25 1.40
C LYS A 23 0.28 13.52 1.63
N ASN A 24 -0.59 12.86 0.88
CA ASN A 24 -2.02 13.15 0.89
C ASN A 24 -2.81 12.25 1.84
N TYR A 25 -2.27 11.08 2.18
CA TYR A 25 -2.93 10.07 3.01
C TYR A 25 -2.00 9.51 4.10
N PRO A 26 -1.45 10.36 4.99
CA PRO A 26 -0.45 9.95 5.97
C PRO A 26 -0.93 8.82 6.90
N ARG A 27 -2.22 8.82 7.28
CA ARG A 27 -2.80 7.74 8.09
C ARG A 27 -2.82 6.39 7.38
N ILE A 28 -3.00 6.38 6.05
CA ILE A 28 -2.96 5.15 5.26
C ILE A 28 -1.53 4.65 5.19
N ALA A 29 -0.58 5.55 4.93
CA ALA A 29 0.84 5.22 4.90
C ALA A 29 1.32 4.63 6.23
N GLU A 30 0.91 5.20 7.37
CA GLU A 30 1.26 4.71 8.70
C GLU A 30 0.71 3.29 8.96
N ILE A 31 -0.53 3.01 8.54
CA ILE A 31 -1.13 1.68 8.69
C ILE A 31 -0.43 0.66 7.77
N ILE A 32 -0.08 1.05 6.55
CA ILE A 32 0.71 0.20 5.64
C ILE A 32 2.06 -0.13 6.28
N GLN A 33 2.73 0.87 6.85
CA GLN A 33 4.00 0.66 7.53
C GLN A 33 3.84 -0.31 8.71
N LEU A 34 2.79 -0.15 9.52
CA LEU A 34 2.53 -0.99 10.70
C LEU A 34 2.33 -2.47 10.33
N HIS A 35 1.66 -2.75 9.20
CA HIS A 35 1.37 -4.11 8.76
C HIS A 35 2.39 -4.63 7.73
N TRP A 36 3.46 -3.89 7.44
CA TRP A 36 4.45 -4.30 6.45
C TRP A 36 5.19 -5.57 6.89
N GLY A 37 5.21 -6.59 6.03
CA GLY A 37 5.78 -7.90 6.36
C GLY A 37 4.83 -8.82 7.16
N TYR A 38 3.57 -8.43 7.30
CA TYR A 38 2.52 -9.23 7.94
C TYR A 38 1.38 -9.55 6.95
N LYS A 39 0.63 -10.63 7.18
CA LYS A 39 -0.46 -11.05 6.26
C LYS A 39 -1.63 -10.06 6.24
N GLU A 40 -1.80 -9.32 7.32
CA GLU A 40 -2.87 -8.34 7.57
C GLU A 40 -2.81 -7.18 6.55
N ILE A 41 -1.64 -6.92 5.95
CA ILE A 41 -1.50 -5.90 4.90
C ILE A 41 -2.39 -6.19 3.69
N TYR A 42 -2.60 -7.46 3.32
CA TYR A 42 -3.44 -7.83 2.18
C TYR A 42 -4.90 -7.50 2.45
N GLN A 43 -5.37 -7.72 3.68
CA GLN A 43 -6.72 -7.33 4.09
C GLN A 43 -6.88 -5.82 4.04
N TYR A 44 -5.86 -5.08 4.47
CA TYR A 44 -5.88 -3.63 4.45
C TYR A 44 -5.87 -3.06 3.02
N ILE A 45 -4.93 -3.48 2.16
CA ILE A 45 -4.84 -3.03 0.76
C ILE A 45 -6.12 -3.37 0.00
N ASN A 46 -6.67 -4.58 0.16
CA ASN A 46 -7.94 -4.95 -0.48
C ASN A 46 -9.07 -4.01 -0.05
N LYS A 47 -9.16 -3.68 1.25
CA LYS A 47 -10.16 -2.74 1.77
C LYS A 47 -10.01 -1.32 1.20
N LEU A 48 -8.80 -0.89 0.86
CA LEU A 48 -8.55 0.40 0.19
C LEU A 48 -9.02 0.40 -1.26
N LEU A 49 -8.84 -0.73 -1.95
CA LEU A 49 -9.15 -0.88 -3.38
C LEU A 49 -10.60 -1.27 -3.66
N VAL A 50 -11.35 -1.73 -2.66
CA VAL A 50 -12.78 -2.03 -2.79
C VAL A 50 -13.57 -0.74 -3.00
N VAL A 51 -14.21 -0.64 -4.17
CA VAL A 51 -15.20 0.41 -4.47
C VAL A 51 -16.53 -0.02 -3.87
N ASP A 52 -16.88 0.58 -2.73
CA ASP A 52 -18.20 0.36 -2.13
C ASP A 52 -19.24 1.20 -2.88
N LYS A 53 -20.12 0.53 -3.63
CA LYS A 53 -21.17 1.17 -4.44
C LYS A 53 -22.18 1.99 -3.61
N ASN A 54 -22.20 1.80 -2.30
CA ASN A 54 -23.18 2.42 -1.40
C ASN A 54 -22.56 3.49 -0.47
N ARG A 55 -21.27 3.79 -0.61
CA ARG A 55 -20.61 4.85 0.18
C ARG A 55 -20.10 5.94 -0.74
N ASP A 56 -20.31 7.18 -0.32
CA ASP A 56 -19.86 8.44 -0.93
C ASP A 56 -18.32 8.62 -0.86
N ARG A 57 -17.57 7.52 -1.01
CA ARG A 57 -16.11 7.55 -1.06
C ARG A 57 -15.71 7.84 -2.50
N GLN A 58 -15.37 9.10 -2.76
CA GLN A 58 -14.52 9.41 -3.90
C GLN A 58 -13.27 8.53 -3.79
N GLY A 59 -13.06 7.67 -4.78
CA GLY A 59 -11.91 6.77 -4.81
C GLY A 59 -10.57 7.52 -4.78
N PHE A 60 -9.47 6.79 -4.75
CA PHE A 60 -8.15 7.42 -4.79
C PHE A 60 -7.86 8.02 -6.18
N PRO A 61 -7.12 9.14 -6.26
CA PRO A 61 -6.50 9.57 -7.50
C PRO A 61 -5.65 8.46 -8.11
N VAL A 62 -5.59 8.41 -9.45
CA VAL A 62 -4.88 7.35 -10.19
C VAL A 62 -3.43 7.19 -9.74
N GLN A 63 -2.73 8.29 -9.47
CA GLN A 63 -1.33 8.25 -9.04
C GLN A 63 -1.16 7.58 -7.67
N VAL A 64 -2.13 7.78 -6.76
CA VAL A 64 -2.12 7.14 -5.44
C VAL A 64 -2.50 5.67 -5.54
N LEU A 65 -3.44 5.32 -6.43
CA LEU A 65 -3.71 3.91 -6.73
C LEU A 65 -2.46 3.18 -7.25
N GLN A 66 -1.70 3.82 -8.15
CA GLN A 66 -0.46 3.26 -8.68
C GLN A 66 0.56 2.99 -7.56
N GLU A 67 0.72 3.92 -6.61
CA GLU A 67 1.58 3.70 -5.45
C GLU A 67 1.08 2.55 -4.56
N ILE A 68 -0.23 2.44 -4.31
CA ILE A 68 -0.81 1.34 -3.53
C ILE A 68 -0.59 -0.01 -4.22
N TYR A 69 -0.83 -0.09 -5.53
CA TYR A 69 -0.56 -1.30 -6.31
C TYR A 69 0.92 -1.65 -6.32
N LYS A 70 1.79 -0.65 -6.40
CA LYS A 70 3.23 -0.88 -6.37
C LYS A 70 3.69 -1.44 -5.03
N LEU A 71 3.18 -0.89 -3.93
CA LEU A 71 3.42 -1.41 -2.59
C LEU A 71 2.95 -2.86 -2.46
N GLN A 72 1.78 -3.20 -3.01
CA GLN A 72 1.33 -4.59 -3.07
C GLN A 72 2.31 -5.47 -3.86
N GLU A 73 2.70 -5.07 -5.06
CA GLU A 73 3.64 -5.83 -5.90
C GLU A 73 4.98 -6.08 -5.19
N ILE A 74 5.52 -5.04 -4.52
CA ILE A 74 6.75 -5.15 -3.73
C ILE A 74 6.56 -6.13 -2.58
N HIS A 75 5.47 -5.99 -1.82
CA HIS A 75 5.20 -6.89 -0.69
C HIS A 75 5.06 -8.35 -1.14
N GLU A 76 4.41 -8.60 -2.28
CA GLU A 76 4.28 -9.95 -2.83
C GLU A 76 5.63 -10.55 -3.24
N LYS A 77 6.56 -9.72 -3.75
CA LYS A 77 7.92 -10.15 -4.11
C LYS A 77 8.77 -10.45 -2.87
N LEU A 78 8.65 -9.64 -1.82
CA LEU A 78 9.44 -9.80 -0.59
C LEU A 78 8.89 -10.87 0.33
N PHE A 79 7.57 -11.06 0.35
CA PHE A 79 6.86 -11.97 1.26
C PHE A 79 5.91 -12.92 0.51
N PRO A 80 6.43 -13.75 -0.42
CA PRO A 80 5.60 -14.60 -1.28
C PRO A 80 4.71 -15.57 -0.50
N ASN A 81 5.19 -16.05 0.65
CA ASN A 81 4.47 -17.00 1.51
C ASN A 81 3.25 -16.36 2.21
N LEU A 82 3.30 -15.04 2.48
CA LEU A 82 2.21 -14.36 3.19
C LEU A 82 0.98 -14.15 2.31
N LYS A 83 1.16 -14.05 0.99
CA LYS A 83 0.05 -13.97 0.02
C LYS A 83 -0.77 -15.27 0.01
N ALA A 84 -0.10 -16.41 0.10
CA ALA A 84 -0.77 -17.71 0.13
C ALA A 84 -1.61 -17.87 1.41
N LEU A 85 -1.11 -17.38 2.54
CA LEU A 85 -1.78 -17.42 3.83
C LEU A 85 -2.97 -16.45 3.96
N SER A 86 -3.06 -15.42 3.12
CA SER A 86 -4.19 -14.49 3.12
C SER A 86 -5.44 -15.02 2.41
N LYS A 87 -5.33 -16.19 1.74
CA LYS A 87 -6.44 -16.83 1.00
C LYS A 87 -7.16 -17.93 1.78
N GLY A 88 -6.74 -18.16 3.04
CA GLY A 88 -7.33 -19.15 3.95
C GLY A 88 -8.43 -18.57 4.81
#